data_AF-A0A7Y7IJH6-F1
#
_entry.id   AF-A0A7Y7IJH6-F1
#
_cell.length_a   1.000
_cell.length_b   1.000
_cell.length_c   1.000
_cell.angle_alpha   90.00
_cell.angle_beta   90.00
_cell.angle_gamma   90.00
#
_symmetry.space_group_name_H-M   'P 1'
#
loop_
_entity.id
_entity.type
_entity.pdbx_description
1 polymer ?
#
loop_
_entity_poly.entity_id
_entity_poly.type
_entity_poly.pdbx_seq_one_letter_code
_entity_poly.pdbx_strand_id
1 'polypeptide(L)'
;MSETELRMTDHELLALLSMTPTESAATTLGLFHLDQHTGNELLQNAGLTTLLVRGLAEPQGERILPVERCAVVGTVLSQAQEWLEISLTTPSTQHVLFAVGSNVGAVLLNLSPVGTHEIQPIESGSAMLTLGLHLCREYLAGAAEGLPATAVVKRLRAGQEPVIAQLAAVEAGDWTLRSGGESDFVEQTVAPDTALDRFESALNA
;
A
#
# COMPACT_ATOMS: atom_id res chain seq x y z
N MET A 1 -15.32 16.76 10.24
CA MET A 1 -14.68 15.61 9.58
C MET A 1 -15.44 15.39 8.29
N SER A 2 -14.80 15.46 7.14
CA SER A 2 -15.47 15.17 5.86
C SER A 2 -15.95 13.71 5.89
N GLU A 3 -17.19 13.47 5.47
CA GLU A 3 -17.88 12.17 5.46
C GLU A 3 -17.23 11.12 4.52
N THR A 4 -16.03 11.36 3.98
CA THR A 4 -15.42 10.58 2.89
C THR A 4 -14.26 9.67 3.29
N GLU A 5 -13.54 9.95 4.38
CA GLU A 5 -12.29 9.24 4.68
C GLU A 5 -12.48 8.12 5.72
N LEU A 6 -12.23 6.87 5.32
CA LEU A 6 -12.23 5.73 6.24
C LEU A 6 -10.85 5.65 6.90
N ARG A 7 -10.83 5.63 8.23
CA ARG A 7 -9.61 5.37 9.01
C ARG A 7 -9.73 4.05 9.74
N MET A 8 -8.70 3.22 9.65
CA MET A 8 -8.65 1.94 10.35
C MET A 8 -7.36 1.81 11.14
N THR A 9 -7.42 1.13 12.27
CA THR A 9 -6.22 0.79 13.05
C THR A 9 -5.64 -0.55 12.63
N ASP A 10 -4.41 -0.85 13.06
CA ASP A 10 -3.78 -2.16 12.89
C ASP A 10 -4.69 -3.32 13.34
N HIS A 11 -5.27 -3.21 14.55
CA HIS A 11 -6.14 -4.26 15.10
C HIS A 11 -7.47 -4.37 14.36
N GLU A 12 -8.01 -3.28 13.82
CA GLU A 12 -9.21 -3.34 12.98
C GLU A 12 -8.93 -3.98 11.63
N LEU A 13 -7.79 -3.68 10.98
CA LEU A 13 -7.36 -4.34 9.74
C LEU A 13 -7.10 -5.83 9.97
N LEU A 14 -6.42 -6.17 11.07
CA LEU A 14 -6.18 -7.55 11.49
C LEU A 14 -7.50 -8.30 11.67
N ALA A 15 -8.46 -7.73 12.41
CA ALA A 15 -9.77 -8.34 12.63
C ALA A 15 -10.56 -8.47 11.33
N LEU A 16 -10.61 -7.42 10.50
CA LEU A 16 -11.31 -7.41 9.23
C LEU A 16 -10.81 -8.50 8.28
N LEU A 17 -9.49 -8.65 8.14
CA LEU A 17 -8.88 -9.68 7.31
C LEU A 17 -9.02 -11.09 7.91
N SER A 18 -9.09 -11.20 9.24
CA SER A 18 -9.36 -12.48 9.92
C SER A 18 -10.79 -13.00 9.70
N MET A 19 -11.76 -12.13 9.38
CA MET A 19 -13.14 -12.54 9.08
C MET A 19 -13.26 -13.31 7.75
N THR A 20 -12.35 -13.06 6.81
CA THR A 20 -12.33 -13.69 5.47
C THR A 20 -10.90 -14.19 5.18
N PRO A 21 -10.48 -15.32 5.80
CA PRO A 21 -9.12 -15.81 5.67
C PRO A 21 -8.89 -16.40 4.27
N THR A 22 -8.16 -15.67 3.45
CA THR A 22 -7.71 -16.07 2.11
C THR A 22 -6.19 -15.94 2.02
N GLU A 23 -5.59 -16.48 0.95
CA GLU A 23 -4.18 -16.26 0.65
C GLU A 23 -3.88 -14.76 0.47
N SER A 24 -4.72 -14.03 -0.26
CA SER A 24 -4.58 -12.57 -0.43
C SER A 24 -4.70 -11.79 0.89
N ALA A 25 -5.56 -12.24 1.81
CA ALA A 25 -5.64 -11.66 3.15
C ALA A 25 -4.34 -11.88 3.93
N ALA A 26 -3.76 -13.08 3.86
CA ALA A 26 -2.47 -13.39 4.48
C ALA A 26 -1.33 -12.57 3.86
N THR A 27 -1.28 -12.44 2.53
CA THR A 27 -0.31 -11.58 1.83
C THR A 27 -0.44 -10.13 2.29
N THR A 28 -1.67 -9.61 2.37
CA THR A 28 -1.93 -8.23 2.82
C THR A 28 -1.47 -8.03 4.27
N LEU A 29 -1.76 -8.98 5.18
CA LEU A 29 -1.27 -8.93 6.56
C LEU A 29 0.25 -8.94 6.62
N GLY A 30 0.93 -9.77 5.81
CA GLY A 30 2.38 -9.81 5.75
C GLY A 30 3.00 -8.51 5.25
N LEU A 31 2.42 -7.90 4.21
CA LEU A 31 2.86 -6.60 3.70
C LEU A 31 2.68 -5.46 4.70
N PHE A 32 1.65 -5.55 5.56
CA PHE A 32 1.43 -4.56 6.61
C PHE A 32 2.18 -4.89 7.91
N HIS A 33 2.96 -5.98 7.94
CA HIS A 33 3.58 -6.48 9.16
C HIS A 33 2.56 -6.66 10.29
N LEU A 34 1.43 -7.29 10.00
CA LEU A 34 0.39 -7.66 10.97
C LEU A 34 0.28 -9.18 11.13
N ASP A 35 0.95 -9.94 10.28
CA ASP A 35 0.93 -11.39 10.26
C ASP A 35 1.51 -12.00 11.54
N GLN A 36 2.48 -11.35 12.19
CA GLN A 36 3.01 -11.78 13.49
C GLN A 36 1.98 -11.73 14.63
N HIS A 37 0.84 -11.08 14.42
CA HIS A 37 -0.26 -11.01 15.37
C HIS A 37 -1.42 -11.95 15.01
N THR A 38 -1.28 -12.75 13.95
CA THR A 38 -2.23 -13.80 13.59
C THR A 38 -2.33 -14.81 14.73
N GLY A 39 -3.53 -15.00 15.29
CA GLY A 39 -3.77 -15.87 16.44
C GLY A 39 -3.67 -15.17 17.80
N ASN A 40 -3.36 -13.87 17.85
CA ASN A 40 -3.53 -13.08 19.06
C ASN A 40 -5.01 -12.73 19.25
N GLU A 41 -5.74 -13.60 19.95
CA GLU A 41 -7.19 -13.44 20.21
C GLU A 41 -7.52 -12.10 20.89
N LEU A 42 -6.64 -11.59 21.76
CA LEU A 42 -6.88 -10.33 22.44
C LEU A 42 -6.91 -9.16 21.45
N LEU A 43 -5.92 -9.08 20.55
CA LEU A 43 -5.86 -8.04 19.52
C LEU A 43 -6.99 -8.18 18.50
N GLN A 44 -7.31 -9.40 18.09
CA GLN A 44 -8.43 -9.65 17.19
C GLN A 44 -9.76 -9.24 17.81
N ASN A 45 -10.02 -9.59 19.07
CA ASN A 45 -11.22 -9.19 19.79
C ASN A 45 -11.30 -7.68 20.01
N ALA A 46 -10.16 -7.02 20.25
CA ALA A 46 -10.09 -5.57 20.30
C ALA A 46 -10.47 -4.94 18.95
N GLY A 47 -9.97 -5.49 17.84
CA GLY A 47 -10.35 -5.13 16.47
C GLY A 47 -11.85 -5.25 16.22
N LEU A 48 -12.40 -6.43 16.47
CA LEU A 48 -13.83 -6.72 16.33
C LEU A 48 -14.69 -5.76 17.14
N THR A 49 -14.34 -5.53 18.41
CA THR A 49 -15.07 -4.63 19.30
C THR A 49 -15.00 -3.19 18.80
N THR A 50 -13.85 -2.74 18.31
CA THR A 50 -13.69 -1.39 17.77
C THR A 50 -14.53 -1.20 16.51
N LEU A 51 -14.53 -2.18 15.59
CA LEU A 51 -15.37 -2.16 14.39
C LEU A 51 -16.86 -2.07 14.74
N LEU A 52 -17.33 -2.85 15.73
CA LEU A 52 -18.70 -2.80 16.21
C LEU A 52 -19.07 -1.44 16.82
N VAL A 53 -18.25 -0.93 17.76
CA VAL A 53 -18.51 0.34 18.45
C VAL A 53 -18.52 1.52 17.48
N ARG A 54 -17.72 1.46 16.41
CA ARG A 54 -17.66 2.48 15.37
C ARG A 54 -18.74 2.32 14.29
N GLY A 55 -19.59 1.30 14.35
CA GLY A 55 -20.60 1.04 13.34
C GLY A 55 -20.03 0.60 11.99
N LEU A 56 -18.81 0.07 11.97
CA LEU A 56 -18.14 -0.47 10.78
C LEU A 56 -18.36 -1.98 10.62
N ALA A 57 -18.96 -2.62 11.62
CA ALA A 57 -19.42 -3.99 11.58
C ALA A 57 -20.70 -4.14 12.40
N GLU A 58 -21.48 -5.18 12.10
CA GLU A 58 -22.73 -5.50 12.78
C GLU A 58 -22.81 -6.99 13.12
N PRO A 59 -23.50 -7.36 14.22
CA PRO A 59 -23.81 -8.75 14.50
C PRO A 59 -24.89 -9.26 13.53
N GLN A 60 -24.60 -10.35 12.83
CA GLN A 60 -25.56 -11.10 12.03
C GLN A 60 -25.61 -12.55 12.53
N GLY A 61 -26.60 -12.84 13.37
CA GLY A 61 -26.69 -14.13 14.07
C GLY A 61 -25.52 -14.32 15.02
N GLU A 62 -24.73 -15.38 14.83
CA GLU A 62 -23.55 -15.70 15.64
C GLU A 62 -22.24 -15.11 15.06
N ARG A 63 -22.33 -14.31 13.99
CA ARG A 63 -21.17 -13.72 13.32
C ARG A 63 -21.17 -12.21 13.44
N ILE A 64 -19.99 -11.61 13.34
CA ILE A 64 -19.81 -10.17 13.15
C ILE A 64 -19.38 -9.99 11.70
N LEU A 65 -20.09 -9.14 10.96
CA LEU A 65 -19.78 -8.85 9.56
C LEU A 65 -19.49 -7.37 9.37
N PRO A 66 -18.52 -7.00 8.51
CA PRO A 66 -18.28 -5.61 8.18
C PRO A 66 -19.45 -5.07 7.35
N VAL A 67 -19.70 -3.76 7.45
CA VAL A 67 -20.78 -3.10 6.72
C VAL A 67 -20.26 -1.94 5.85
N GLU A 68 -21.05 -1.55 4.86
CA GLU A 68 -20.80 -0.41 3.97
C GLU A 68 -19.34 -0.36 3.43
N ARG A 69 -18.63 0.74 3.67
CA ARG A 69 -17.26 0.95 3.20
C ARG A 69 -16.27 -0.04 3.80
N CYS A 70 -16.49 -0.46 5.05
CA CYS A 70 -15.66 -1.48 5.70
C CYS A 70 -15.78 -2.83 5.00
N ALA A 71 -17.00 -3.20 4.56
CA ALA A 71 -17.22 -4.42 3.78
C ALA A 71 -16.50 -4.38 2.43
N VAL A 72 -16.52 -3.22 1.76
CA VAL A 72 -15.80 -3.02 0.49
C VAL A 72 -14.29 -3.17 0.70
N VAL A 73 -13.72 -2.49 1.70
CA VAL A 73 -12.28 -2.61 2.02
C VAL A 73 -11.91 -4.06 2.35
N GLY A 74 -12.69 -4.73 3.22
CA GLY A 74 -12.43 -6.12 3.58
C GLY A 74 -12.47 -7.05 2.38
N THR A 75 -13.38 -6.80 1.44
CA THR A 75 -13.47 -7.59 0.19
C THR A 75 -12.27 -7.32 -0.72
N VAL A 76 -11.90 -6.06 -0.94
CA VAL A 76 -10.75 -5.70 -1.78
C VAL A 76 -9.47 -6.32 -1.25
N LEU A 77 -9.20 -6.19 0.05
CA LEU A 77 -7.97 -6.69 0.65
C LEU A 77 -7.93 -8.23 0.69
N SER A 78 -9.06 -8.89 0.98
CA SER A 78 -9.13 -10.36 1.00
C SER A 78 -9.20 -11.02 -0.38
N GLN A 79 -9.42 -10.25 -1.46
CA GLN A 79 -9.44 -10.74 -2.83
C GLN A 79 -8.40 -10.07 -3.72
N ALA A 80 -7.41 -9.43 -3.10
CA ALA A 80 -6.38 -8.69 -3.81
C ALA A 80 -5.57 -9.62 -4.73
N GLN A 81 -5.24 -9.09 -5.91
CA GLN A 81 -4.42 -9.74 -6.93
C GLN A 81 -3.17 -8.94 -7.25
N GLU A 82 -3.13 -7.68 -6.80
CA GLU A 82 -2.02 -6.78 -7.02
C GLU A 82 -1.83 -5.85 -5.82
N TRP A 83 -0.58 -5.61 -5.45
CA TRP A 83 -0.18 -4.69 -4.41
C TRP A 83 0.96 -3.81 -4.90
N LEU A 84 0.92 -2.53 -4.58
CA LEU A 84 2.01 -1.59 -4.72
C LEU A 84 2.38 -1.07 -3.34
N GLU A 85 3.59 -1.32 -2.90
CA GLU A 85 4.20 -0.63 -1.78
C GLU A 85 5.02 0.53 -2.35
N ILE A 86 4.70 1.75 -1.93
CA ILE A 86 5.29 2.99 -2.43
C ILE A 86 5.95 3.69 -1.24
N SER A 87 7.28 3.76 -1.24
CA SER A 87 8.04 4.51 -0.25
C SER A 87 8.61 5.78 -0.88
N LEU A 88 8.34 6.92 -0.25
CA LEU A 88 8.80 8.24 -0.67
C LEU A 88 9.61 8.85 0.47
N THR A 89 10.87 9.18 0.23
CA THR A 89 11.79 9.66 1.26
C THR A 89 12.54 10.90 0.82
N THR A 90 12.56 11.94 1.66
CA THR A 90 13.39 13.14 1.57
C THR A 90 14.25 13.25 2.83
N PRO A 91 15.09 14.29 2.99
CA PRO A 91 15.81 14.51 4.24
C PRO A 91 14.90 14.79 5.46
N SER A 92 13.66 15.26 5.24
CA SER A 92 12.74 15.64 6.32
C SER A 92 11.51 14.74 6.48
N THR A 93 11.13 13.99 5.46
CA THR A 93 9.95 13.10 5.51
C THR A 93 10.18 11.72 4.94
N GLN A 94 9.35 10.81 5.43
CA GLN A 94 9.19 9.48 4.90
C GLN A 94 7.69 9.17 4.84
N HIS A 95 7.21 8.75 3.67
CA HIS A 95 5.85 8.29 3.47
C HIS A 95 5.87 6.86 2.94
N VAL A 96 4.99 6.02 3.49
CA VAL A 96 4.78 4.65 3.02
C VAL A 96 3.29 4.50 2.69
N LEU A 97 3.02 4.27 1.41
CA LEU A 97 1.69 4.11 0.87
C LEU A 97 1.54 2.69 0.31
N PHE A 98 0.36 2.12 0.45
CA PHE A 98 0.03 0.83 -0.15
C PHE A 98 -1.18 0.98 -1.05
N ALA A 99 -1.04 0.65 -2.33
CA ALA A 99 -2.18 0.49 -3.21
C ALA A 99 -2.50 -1.01 -3.33
N VAL A 100 -3.74 -1.39 -3.09
CA VAL A 100 -4.18 -2.79 -3.13
C VAL A 100 -5.34 -2.92 -4.11
N GLY A 101 -5.17 -3.79 -5.11
CA GLY A 101 -6.11 -3.96 -6.21
C GLY A 101 -6.70 -5.36 -6.27
N SER A 102 -7.99 -5.43 -6.55
CA SER A 102 -8.77 -6.66 -6.77
C SER A 102 -9.70 -6.48 -7.97
N ASN A 103 -10.37 -7.57 -8.38
CA ASN A 103 -11.41 -7.51 -9.42
C ASN A 103 -12.64 -6.69 -9.02
N VAL A 104 -12.87 -6.45 -7.73
CA VAL A 104 -14.03 -5.71 -7.22
C VAL A 104 -13.73 -4.24 -6.93
N GLY A 105 -12.47 -3.82 -7.00
CA GLY A 105 -12.04 -2.46 -6.73
C GLY A 105 -10.60 -2.38 -6.22
N ALA A 106 -10.13 -1.16 -5.95
CA ALA A 106 -8.82 -0.91 -5.39
C ALA A 106 -8.89 0.18 -4.29
N VAL A 107 -7.92 0.14 -3.38
CA VAL A 107 -7.78 1.09 -2.28
C VAL A 107 -6.33 1.56 -2.16
N LEU A 108 -6.15 2.82 -1.78
CA LEU A 108 -4.88 3.38 -1.33
C LEU A 108 -4.93 3.49 0.20
N LEU A 109 -3.90 2.98 0.86
CA LEU A 109 -3.70 3.08 2.30
C LEU A 109 -2.46 3.93 2.57
N ASN A 110 -2.61 4.96 3.38
CA ASN A 110 -1.49 5.71 3.94
C ASN A 110 -1.17 5.12 5.32
N LEU A 111 -0.05 4.40 5.44
CA LEU A 111 0.28 3.76 6.71
C LEU A 111 0.97 4.75 7.65
N SER A 112 0.32 5.01 8.79
CA SER A 112 0.92 5.81 9.85
C SER A 112 1.76 4.95 10.79
N PRO A 113 2.91 5.45 11.26
CA PRO A 113 3.73 4.76 12.26
C PRO A 113 3.04 4.61 13.62
N VAL A 114 1.92 5.31 13.86
CA VAL A 114 1.13 5.18 15.10
C VAL A 114 -0.05 4.19 14.97
N GLY A 115 -0.10 3.39 13.91
CA GLY A 115 -1.08 2.30 13.75
C GLY A 115 -2.50 2.77 13.43
N THR A 116 -2.64 3.92 12.75
CA THR A 116 -3.92 4.43 12.22
C THR A 116 -3.73 4.81 10.76
N HIS A 117 -4.45 4.14 9.87
CA HIS A 117 -4.25 4.23 8.43
C HIS A 117 -5.44 4.89 7.77
N GLU A 118 -5.16 5.80 6.85
CA GLU A 118 -6.19 6.42 6.00
C GLU A 118 -6.39 5.55 4.77
N ILE A 119 -7.65 5.23 4.47
CA ILE A 119 -8.02 4.35 3.37
C ILE A 119 -8.93 5.11 2.42
N GLN A 120 -8.51 5.17 1.15
CA GLN A 120 -9.21 5.89 0.10
C GLN A 120 -9.48 4.94 -1.07
N PRO A 121 -10.69 4.91 -1.65
CA PRO A 121 -10.95 4.16 -2.86
C PRO A 121 -10.19 4.80 -4.03
N ILE A 122 -9.64 3.96 -4.91
CA ILE A 122 -8.94 4.38 -6.13
C ILE A 122 -9.42 3.54 -7.31
N GLU A 123 -9.06 3.96 -8.52
CA GLU A 123 -9.28 3.16 -9.72
C GLU A 123 -8.36 1.93 -9.73
N SER A 124 -8.89 0.78 -10.14
CA SER A 124 -8.17 -0.49 -10.17
C SER A 124 -7.42 -0.74 -11.48
N GLY A 125 -6.62 -1.81 -11.52
CA GLY A 125 -5.87 -2.20 -12.71
C GLY A 125 -4.73 -1.24 -13.01
N SER A 126 -4.55 -0.86 -14.28
CA SER A 126 -3.44 0.01 -14.71
C SER A 126 -3.46 1.37 -14.03
N ALA A 127 -4.63 1.90 -13.69
CA ALA A 127 -4.77 3.17 -13.00
C ALA A 127 -4.09 3.17 -11.61
N MET A 128 -4.00 2.02 -10.95
CA MET A 128 -3.32 1.88 -9.66
C MET A 128 -1.82 2.16 -9.80
N LEU A 129 -1.17 1.57 -10.80
CA LEU A 129 0.24 1.84 -11.08
C LEU A 129 0.46 3.28 -11.57
N THR A 130 -0.44 3.78 -12.43
CA THR A 130 -0.39 5.17 -12.89
C THR A 130 -0.45 6.15 -11.72
N LEU A 131 -1.31 5.90 -10.72
CA LEU A 131 -1.39 6.71 -9.51
C LEU A 131 -0.08 6.65 -8.71
N GLY A 132 0.47 5.45 -8.49
CA GLY A 132 1.75 5.29 -7.78
C GLY A 132 2.89 6.04 -8.47
N LEU A 133 3.00 5.90 -9.79
CA LEU A 133 4.00 6.61 -10.60
C LEU A 133 3.80 8.13 -10.58
N HIS A 134 2.54 8.59 -10.60
CA HIS A 134 2.23 10.00 -10.48
C HIS A 134 2.71 10.56 -9.13
N LEU A 135 2.44 9.87 -8.03
CA LEU A 135 2.92 10.26 -6.70
C LEU A 135 4.46 10.30 -6.64
N CYS A 136 5.14 9.30 -7.18
CA CYS A 136 6.60 9.29 -7.27
C CYS A 136 7.13 10.47 -8.10
N ARG A 137 6.50 10.77 -9.24
CA ARG A 137 6.87 11.91 -10.10
C ARG A 137 6.75 13.23 -9.37
N GLU A 138 5.59 13.50 -8.75
CA GLU A 138 5.38 14.74 -8.00
C GLU A 138 6.37 14.87 -6.84
N TYR A 139 6.67 13.77 -6.16
CA TYR A 139 7.61 13.76 -5.03
C TYR A 139 9.05 14.05 -5.48
N LEU A 140 9.52 13.39 -6.55
CA LEU A 140 10.88 13.54 -7.06
C LEU A 140 11.11 14.86 -7.81
N ALA A 141 10.15 15.28 -8.65
CA ALA A 141 10.27 16.50 -9.46
C ALA A 141 9.95 17.76 -8.65
N GLY A 142 8.97 17.67 -7.74
CA GLY A 142 8.61 18.76 -6.85
C GLY A 142 9.67 19.00 -5.78
N ALA A 143 10.22 17.91 -5.22
CA ALA A 143 11.23 17.90 -4.16
C ALA A 143 11.04 19.03 -3.12
N ALA A 144 9.78 19.31 -2.74
CA ALA A 144 9.42 20.47 -1.92
C ALA A 144 10.12 20.47 -0.55
N GLU A 145 10.52 19.28 -0.12
CA GLU A 145 11.20 18.99 1.13
C GLU A 145 12.72 18.79 0.97
N GLY A 146 13.23 19.06 -0.23
CA GLY A 146 14.64 19.02 -0.57
C GLY A 146 15.09 17.73 -1.24
N LEU A 147 16.34 17.77 -1.70
CA LEU A 147 17.07 16.64 -2.28
C LEU A 147 18.19 16.22 -1.32
N PRO A 148 18.63 14.95 -1.33
CA PRO A 148 18.19 13.87 -2.21
C PRO A 148 16.77 13.39 -1.89
N ALA A 149 16.01 13.05 -2.93
CA ALA A 149 14.69 12.44 -2.80
C ALA A 149 14.73 11.04 -3.41
N THR A 150 14.09 10.08 -2.77
CA THR A 150 14.04 8.69 -3.23
C THR A 150 12.59 8.23 -3.32
N ALA A 151 12.23 7.63 -4.45
CA ALA A 151 10.99 6.90 -4.62
C ALA A 151 11.31 5.42 -4.81
N VAL A 152 10.64 4.55 -4.05
CA VAL A 152 10.71 3.10 -4.20
C VAL A 152 9.31 2.60 -4.45
N VAL A 153 9.13 1.77 -5.47
CA VAL A 153 7.90 1.03 -5.70
C VAL A 153 8.23 -0.45 -5.74
N LYS A 154 7.60 -1.22 -4.86
CA LYS A 154 7.56 -2.67 -4.93
C LYS A 154 6.18 -3.09 -5.43
N ARG A 155 6.14 -3.74 -6.58
CA ARG A 155 4.94 -4.27 -7.21
C ARG A 155 4.88 -5.78 -7.01
N LEU A 156 3.81 -6.23 -6.37
CA LEU A 156 3.50 -7.64 -6.21
C LEU A 156 2.24 -7.96 -7.00
N ARG A 157 2.27 -9.05 -7.77
CA ARG A 157 1.09 -9.62 -8.45
C ARG A 157 0.94 -11.07 -8.02
N ALA A 158 -0.30 -11.51 -7.80
CA ALA A 158 -0.58 -12.88 -7.37
C ALA A 158 0.02 -13.89 -8.37
N GLY A 159 0.81 -14.83 -7.85
CA GLY A 159 1.49 -15.85 -8.65
C GLY A 159 2.67 -15.36 -9.49
N GLN A 160 3.19 -14.15 -9.24
CA GLN A 160 4.37 -13.60 -9.91
C GLN A 160 5.43 -13.15 -8.91
N GLU A 161 6.69 -13.13 -9.37
CA GLU A 161 7.79 -12.60 -8.58
C GLU A 161 7.61 -11.09 -8.35
N PRO A 162 7.93 -10.56 -7.16
CA PRO A 162 7.89 -9.12 -6.92
C PRO A 162 8.88 -8.37 -7.83
N VAL A 163 8.44 -7.24 -8.37
CA VAL A 163 9.31 -6.30 -9.09
C VAL A 163 9.50 -5.07 -8.23
N ILE A 164 10.75 -4.68 -8.01
CA ILE A 164 11.11 -3.50 -7.24
C ILE A 164 11.84 -2.53 -8.15
N ALA A 165 11.45 -1.26 -8.11
CA ALA A 165 12.19 -0.17 -8.69
C ALA A 165 12.43 0.91 -7.63
N GLN A 166 13.63 1.48 -7.63
CA GLN A 166 14.02 2.61 -6.80
C GLN A 166 14.65 3.67 -7.69
N LEU A 167 14.18 4.90 -7.58
CA LEU A 167 14.75 6.06 -8.24
C LEU A 167 15.20 7.09 -7.21
N ALA A 168 16.48 7.41 -7.20
CA ALA A 168 17.08 8.41 -6.33
C ALA A 168 17.47 9.65 -7.14
N ALA A 169 16.83 10.76 -6.81
CA ALA A 169 17.09 12.09 -7.36
C ALA A 169 18.08 12.85 -6.47
N VAL A 170 19.01 13.56 -7.10
CA VAL A 170 20.02 14.41 -6.46
C VAL A 170 19.99 15.82 -7.07
N GLU A 171 20.56 16.79 -6.35
CA GLU A 171 20.49 18.21 -6.72
C GLU A 171 21.23 18.54 -8.02
N ALA A 172 22.37 17.89 -8.28
CA ALA A 172 23.14 18.09 -9.49
C ALA A 172 23.71 16.76 -10.00
N GLY A 173 23.59 16.55 -11.31
CA GLY A 173 24.08 15.36 -11.99
C GLY A 173 22.97 14.36 -12.31
N ASP A 174 23.40 13.16 -12.67
CA ASP A 174 22.51 12.08 -13.05
C ASP A 174 21.89 11.42 -11.82
N TRP A 175 20.71 10.85 -12.01
CA TRP A 175 19.98 10.11 -11.00
C TRP A 175 20.38 8.64 -11.01
N THR A 176 20.05 7.93 -9.94
CA THR A 176 20.32 6.49 -9.83
C THR A 176 19.01 5.71 -9.87
N LEU A 177 18.88 4.82 -10.85
CA LEU A 177 17.79 3.85 -10.96
C LEU A 177 18.32 2.47 -10.55
N ARG A 178 17.63 1.83 -9.59
CA ARG A 178 17.83 0.42 -9.25
C ARG A 178 16.55 -0.34 -9.54
N SER A 179 16.63 -1.48 -10.22
CA SER A 179 15.44 -2.29 -10.48
C SER A 179 15.74 -3.78 -10.55
N GLY A 180 14.76 -4.62 -10.19
CA GLY A 180 14.86 -6.06 -10.28
C GLY A 180 13.97 -6.79 -9.27
N GLY A 181 14.36 -8.00 -8.88
CA GLY A 181 13.67 -8.78 -7.84
C GLY A 181 14.18 -8.44 -6.43
N GLU A 182 13.70 -9.14 -5.41
CA GLU A 182 14.12 -8.91 -4.02
C GLU A 182 15.61 -9.20 -3.76
N SER A 183 16.20 -10.14 -4.52
CA SER A 183 17.60 -10.57 -4.37
C SER A 183 18.54 -10.03 -5.45
N ASP A 184 18.01 -9.58 -6.59
CA ASP A 184 18.81 -9.28 -7.79
C ASP A 184 18.43 -7.89 -8.33
N PHE A 185 19.28 -6.91 -8.08
CA PHE A 185 19.11 -5.54 -8.54
C PHE A 185 20.13 -5.17 -9.60
N VAL A 186 19.66 -4.51 -10.66
CA VAL A 186 20.51 -3.80 -11.61
C VAL A 186 20.49 -2.32 -11.26
N GLU A 187 21.67 -1.75 -11.01
CA GLU A 187 21.85 -0.31 -10.80
C GLU A 187 22.34 0.37 -12.08
N GLN A 188 21.76 1.52 -12.38
CA GLN A 188 22.07 2.31 -13.56
C GLN A 188 22.04 3.80 -13.23
N THR A 189 23.00 4.54 -13.78
CA THR A 189 22.95 6.00 -13.84
C THR A 189 22.03 6.42 -14.97
N VAL A 190 21.09 7.32 -14.70
CA VAL A 190 20.07 7.78 -15.65
C VAL A 190 19.99 9.30 -15.67
N ALA A 191 19.87 9.88 -16.87
CA ALA A 191 19.70 11.32 -17.01
C ALA A 191 18.32 11.75 -16.48
N PRO A 192 18.20 12.91 -15.79
CA PRO A 192 16.95 13.33 -15.14
C PRO A 192 15.74 13.43 -16.08
N ASP A 193 15.97 13.79 -17.35
CA ASP A 193 14.94 13.94 -18.39
C ASP A 193 14.32 12.61 -18.84
N THR A 194 15.01 11.49 -18.64
CA THR A 194 14.54 10.14 -19.02
C THR A 194 14.36 9.21 -17.81
N ALA A 195 14.71 9.66 -16.61
CA ALA A 195 14.73 8.85 -15.40
C ALA A 195 13.35 8.26 -15.04
N LEU A 196 12.29 9.09 -15.13
CA LEU A 196 10.92 8.67 -14.80
C LEU A 196 10.36 7.65 -15.80
N ASP A 197 10.63 7.83 -17.10
CA ASP A 197 10.19 6.88 -18.14
C ASP A 197 10.88 5.52 -17.97
N ARG A 198 12.17 5.52 -17.58
CA ARG A 198 12.90 4.29 -17.26
C ARG A 198 12.39 3.62 -15.99
N PHE A 199 12.03 4.41 -14.98
CA PHE A 199 11.43 3.91 -13.75
C PHE A 199 10.09 3.24 -13.98
N GLU A 200 9.21 3.86 -14.77
CA GLU A 200 7.94 3.27 -15.22
C GLU A 200 8.16 1.98 -16.03
N SER A 201 9.12 2.00 -16.96
CA SER A 201 9.46 0.82 -17.76
C SER A 201 9.93 -0.35 -16.91
N ALA A 202 10.70 -0.08 -15.85
CA ALA A 202 11.18 -1.10 -14.92
C ALA A 202 10.05 -1.78 -14.14
N LEU A 203 8.97 -1.06 -13.81
CA LEU A 203 7.81 -1.59 -13.06
C LEU A 203 6.79 -2.32 -13.94
N ASN A 204 6.89 -2.17 -15.26
CA ASN A 204 6.05 -2.84 -16.25
C ASN A 204 6.66 -4.13 -16.83
N ALA A 205 7.93 -4.41 -16.51
CA ALA A 205 8.60 -5.67 -16.87
C ALA A 205 7.93 -6.88 -16.20
#